data_AF-G0UXR1-F1
#
_entry.id   AF-G0UXR1-F1
#
_cell.length_a   1.000
_cell.length_b   1.000
_cell.length_c   1.000
_cell.angle_alpha   90.00
_cell.angle_beta   90.00
_cell.angle_gamma   90.00
#
_symmetry.space_group_name_H-M   'P 1'
#
loop_
_entity.id
_entity.type
_entity.pdbx_description
1 polymer ?
#
loop_
_entity_poly.entity_id
_entity_poly.type
_entity_poly.pdbx_seq_one_letter_code
_entity_poly.pdbx_strand_id
1 'polypeptide(L)'
;MCIVCTLNSRECIRLKADGMPPRKAKELEACEGNVTIGAKQILMHPLDASRREKFIKKFDDILEAHMALNGGSETTTMLRYKEVPTLSVGFIARAMGLNLSNDQVLRLVEMVEEKEVASRGCVPVEPLRHVIVEGLVKGVLTRPGLPAPTNNRKRRLPASEIPLQMYVSRDSEKVIYEAFRTLDVANRGYIESDELRQLFRSGLEPFTDEEIENMIAAAADPQSGLVYYGDFSDVLANE
;
A
#
# COMPACT_ATOMS: atom_id res chain seq x y z
N MET A 1 7.18 -7.51 -1.73
CA MET A 1 7.16 -7.25 -0.27
C MET A 1 7.38 -5.75 -0.04
N CYS A 2 6.74 -5.10 0.96
CA CYS A 2 7.16 -3.74 1.33
C CYS A 2 8.53 -3.82 2.01
N ILE A 3 9.46 -2.92 1.68
CA ILE A 3 10.81 -2.86 2.27
C ILE A 3 10.73 -2.95 3.80
N VAL A 4 9.76 -2.26 4.40
CA VAL A 4 9.49 -2.30 5.84
C VAL A 4 9.23 -3.71 6.36
N CYS A 5 8.47 -4.56 5.65
CA CYS A 5 8.25 -5.94 6.08
C CYS A 5 9.56 -6.75 6.07
N THR A 6 10.42 -6.55 5.07
CA THR A 6 11.74 -7.20 5.00
C THR A 6 12.63 -6.75 6.15
N LEU A 7 12.61 -5.45 6.49
CA LEU A 7 13.37 -4.89 7.60
C LEU A 7 12.81 -5.29 8.98
N ASN A 8 11.49 -5.41 9.11
CA ASN A 8 10.77 -5.66 10.36
C ASN A 8 10.60 -7.17 10.67
N SER A 9 10.89 -8.06 9.71
CA SER A 9 10.84 -9.53 9.92
C SER A 9 12.01 -10.06 10.76
N ARG A 10 12.98 -9.22 11.09
CA ARG A 10 14.02 -9.51 12.09
C ARG A 10 13.57 -8.88 13.40
N GLU A 11 13.34 -9.68 14.44
CA GLU A 11 12.83 -9.32 15.80
C GLU A 11 13.21 -7.93 16.36
N CYS A 12 12.62 -6.86 15.83
CA CYS A 12 12.88 -5.50 16.26
C CYS A 12 11.64 -4.65 15.98
N ILE A 13 10.69 -4.63 16.92
CA ILE A 13 10.08 -3.43 17.51
C ILE A 13 8.87 -3.90 18.34
N ARG A 14 9.11 -3.97 19.66
CA ARG A 14 8.06 -3.91 20.68
C ARG A 14 8.29 -2.66 21.50
N LEU A 15 7.96 -1.46 21.01
CA LEU A 15 7.92 -0.28 21.87
C LEU A 15 6.73 0.65 21.55
N LYS A 16 6.10 1.03 22.67
CA LYS A 16 4.81 1.69 22.85
C LYS A 16 4.72 3.09 22.25
N ALA A 17 3.52 3.43 21.81
CA ALA A 17 3.05 4.79 21.62
C ALA A 17 2.88 5.52 22.97
N ASP A 18 3.28 6.78 23.06
CA ASP A 18 2.67 7.78 23.96
C ASP A 18 2.99 9.24 23.52
N GLY A 19 1.91 9.99 23.26
CA GLY A 19 1.65 11.43 23.45
C GLY A 19 2.60 12.56 22.96
N MET A 20 2.13 13.40 22.01
CA MET A 20 2.30 14.89 21.98
C MET A 20 1.42 15.53 20.84
N PRO A 21 1.23 16.87 20.71
CA PRO A 21 -0.08 17.54 20.54
C PRO A 21 -0.32 18.06 19.11
N PRO A 22 -1.52 18.60 18.78
CA PRO A 22 -1.82 19.04 17.42
C PRO A 22 -1.26 20.44 17.14
N ARG A 23 -0.69 20.65 15.95
CA ARG A 23 -0.37 21.99 15.41
C ARG A 23 -1.41 22.42 14.37
N LYS A 24 -1.77 23.69 14.42
CA LYS A 24 -2.88 24.35 13.70
C LYS A 24 -2.66 24.39 12.18
N ALA A 25 -3.70 24.06 11.42
CA ALA A 25 -3.76 24.22 9.96
C ALA A 25 -4.30 25.61 9.57
N LYS A 26 -3.81 26.12 8.43
CA LYS A 26 -4.13 27.44 7.86
C LYS A 26 -5.10 27.21 6.68
N GLU A 27 -6.23 27.93 6.68
CA GLU A 27 -7.28 27.86 5.65
C GLU A 27 -6.82 28.40 4.30
N LEU A 28 -7.16 27.69 3.22
CA LEU A 28 -7.15 28.19 1.83
C LEU A 28 -8.40 27.69 1.11
N GLU A 29 -9.07 28.62 0.45
CA GLU A 29 -10.43 28.56 -0.10
C GLU A 29 -10.59 27.65 -1.33
N ALA A 30 -11.85 27.27 -1.57
CA ALA A 30 -12.32 26.14 -2.36
C ALA A 30 -12.69 26.46 -3.82
N CYS A 31 -12.67 25.43 -4.67
CA CYS A 31 -13.44 25.30 -5.92
C CYS A 31 -13.93 23.85 -6.10
N GLU A 32 -15.07 23.71 -6.78
CA GLU A 32 -16.19 22.79 -6.51
C GLU A 32 -16.15 21.39 -7.17
N GLY A 33 -16.87 20.45 -6.56
CA GLY A 33 -17.13 19.09 -7.06
C GLY A 33 -17.90 18.26 -6.03
N ASN A 34 -19.23 18.26 -6.12
CA ASN A 34 -20.11 17.97 -4.98
C ASN A 34 -20.76 16.59 -5.11
N VAL A 35 -20.63 15.72 -4.10
CA VAL A 35 -21.48 14.51 -3.96
C VAL A 35 -22.43 14.71 -2.77
N THR A 36 -23.73 14.66 -3.04
CA THR A 36 -24.79 14.85 -2.04
C THR A 36 -25.25 13.52 -1.45
N ILE A 37 -25.23 13.39 -0.12
CA ILE A 37 -25.93 12.33 0.62
C ILE A 37 -26.90 13.02 1.59
N GLY A 38 -28.19 13.05 1.23
CA GLY A 38 -29.21 13.80 1.97
C GLY A 38 -28.98 15.32 1.93
N ALA A 39 -29.39 16.04 2.98
CA ALA A 39 -29.28 17.50 3.08
C ALA A 39 -27.87 18.01 3.46
N LYS A 40 -26.85 17.15 3.47
CA LYS A 40 -25.47 17.53 3.81
C LYS A 40 -24.53 17.24 2.64
N GLN A 41 -23.84 18.29 2.21
CA GLN A 41 -22.84 18.25 1.16
C GLN A 41 -21.54 17.69 1.74
N ILE A 42 -21.09 16.54 1.27
CA ILE A 42 -19.76 16.01 1.64
C ILE A 42 -18.78 16.64 0.65
N LEU A 43 -17.99 17.60 1.14
CA LEU A 43 -16.88 18.16 0.38
C LEU A 43 -15.83 17.06 0.26
N MET A 44 -15.75 16.37 -0.89
CA MET A 44 -14.57 15.58 -1.19
C MET A 44 -13.43 16.59 -1.35
N HIS A 45 -12.35 16.43 -0.59
CA HIS A 45 -11.22 17.35 -0.69
C HIS A 45 -10.65 17.23 -2.11
N PRO A 46 -10.45 18.32 -2.88
CA PRO A 46 -9.92 18.24 -4.26
C PRO A 46 -8.60 17.46 -4.36
N LEU A 47 -7.79 17.47 -3.29
CA LEU A 47 -6.59 16.62 -3.18
C LEU A 47 -6.90 15.12 -3.25
N ASP A 48 -8.05 14.66 -2.75
CA ASP A 48 -8.42 13.24 -2.76
C ASP A 48 -8.76 12.75 -4.17
N ALA A 49 -9.27 13.61 -5.05
CA ALA A 49 -9.57 13.25 -6.44
C ALA A 49 -8.29 13.08 -7.26
N SER A 50 -7.38 14.06 -7.19
CA SER A 50 -6.06 13.95 -7.84
C SER A 50 -5.24 12.79 -7.26
N ARG A 51 -5.33 12.55 -5.95
CA ARG A 51 -4.66 11.42 -5.29
C ARG A 51 -5.26 10.07 -5.70
N ARG A 52 -6.59 9.97 -5.85
CA ARG A 52 -7.24 8.77 -6.43
C ARG A 52 -6.74 8.50 -7.85
N GLU A 53 -6.68 9.51 -8.70
CA GLU A 53 -6.22 9.37 -10.08
C GLU A 53 -4.77 8.89 -10.15
N LYS A 54 -3.88 9.45 -9.31
CA LYS A 54 -2.50 8.97 -9.16
C LYS A 54 -2.43 7.50 -8.75
N PHE A 55 -3.22 7.08 -7.76
CA PHE A 55 -3.24 5.68 -7.32
C PHE A 55 -3.87 4.74 -8.35
N ILE A 56 -4.88 5.18 -9.11
CA ILE A 56 -5.45 4.41 -10.21
C ILE A 56 -4.37 4.17 -11.27
N LYS A 57 -3.69 5.24 -11.71
CA LYS A 57 -2.59 5.11 -12.68
C LYS A 57 -1.49 4.18 -12.16
N LYS A 58 -1.06 4.35 -10.91
CA LYS A 58 -0.04 3.50 -10.28
C LYS A 58 -0.48 2.02 -10.23
N PHE A 59 -1.75 1.76 -9.92
CA PHE A 59 -2.30 0.41 -9.92
C PHE A 59 -2.24 -0.22 -11.30
N ASP A 60 -2.65 0.52 -12.34
CA ASP A 60 -2.65 0.02 -13.71
C ASP A 60 -1.21 -0.24 -14.21
N ASP A 61 -0.27 0.68 -13.93
CA ASP A 61 1.16 0.52 -14.26
C ASP A 61 1.76 -0.75 -13.58
N ILE A 62 1.45 -0.98 -12.30
CA ILE A 62 1.90 -2.18 -11.56
C ILE A 62 1.28 -3.46 -12.12
N LEU A 63 -0.02 -3.43 -12.42
CA LEU A 63 -0.72 -4.58 -12.98
C LEU A 63 -0.15 -4.97 -14.34
N GLU A 64 0.11 -3.98 -15.21
CA GLU A 64 0.71 -4.20 -16.52
C GLU A 64 2.10 -4.82 -16.40
N ALA A 65 2.97 -4.26 -15.54
CA ALA A 65 4.31 -4.79 -15.30
C ALA A 65 4.27 -6.24 -14.76
N HIS A 66 3.40 -6.53 -13.80
CA HIS A 66 3.25 -7.87 -13.22
C HIS A 66 2.76 -8.91 -14.22
N MET A 67 1.84 -8.52 -15.11
CA MET A 67 1.31 -9.42 -16.15
C MET A 67 2.33 -9.65 -17.27
N ALA A 68 3.14 -8.66 -17.63
CA ALA A 68 4.19 -8.80 -18.64
C ALA A 68 5.26 -9.84 -18.25
N LEU A 69 5.59 -9.95 -16.96
CA LEU A 69 6.56 -10.93 -16.47
C LEU A 69 6.02 -12.37 -16.46
N ASN A 70 4.70 -12.54 -16.38
CA ASN A 70 4.05 -13.85 -16.29
C ASN A 70 3.39 -14.31 -17.61
N GLY A 71 3.32 -13.45 -18.63
CA GLY A 71 2.66 -13.70 -19.90
C GLY A 71 3.62 -13.61 -21.10
N GLY A 72 3.81 -14.71 -21.83
CA GLY A 72 4.57 -14.71 -23.07
C GLY A 72 3.88 -13.94 -24.22
N SER A 73 4.68 -13.13 -24.92
CA SER A 73 4.43 -12.42 -26.18
C SER A 73 3.58 -11.15 -26.14
N GLU A 74 4.24 -10.07 -26.57
CA GLU A 74 3.74 -8.75 -26.94
C GLU A 74 2.49 -8.84 -27.83
N THR A 75 1.41 -8.15 -27.45
CA THR A 75 0.55 -7.27 -28.28
C THR A 75 -0.80 -7.00 -27.59
N THR A 76 -1.19 -5.72 -27.55
CA THR A 76 -2.50 -5.16 -27.15
C THR A 76 -2.55 -4.55 -25.74
N THR A 77 -1.97 -3.35 -25.69
CA THR A 77 -2.01 -2.30 -24.67
C THR A 77 -3.44 -2.04 -24.14
N MET A 78 -3.59 -1.93 -22.81
CA MET A 78 -4.74 -1.39 -22.04
C MET A 78 -6.09 -2.13 -21.99
N LEU A 79 -6.45 -3.05 -22.90
CA LEU A 79 -7.83 -3.61 -22.98
C LEU A 79 -8.03 -5.07 -22.51
N ARG A 80 -7.00 -5.80 -22.06
CA ARG A 80 -7.06 -7.28 -22.01
C ARG A 80 -7.30 -7.97 -20.67
N TYR A 81 -6.96 -7.37 -19.53
CA TYR A 81 -7.10 -8.07 -18.24
C TYR A 81 -8.35 -7.60 -17.50
N LYS A 82 -9.40 -8.43 -17.53
CA LYS A 82 -10.60 -8.25 -16.69
C LYS A 82 -10.44 -8.91 -15.32
N GLU A 83 -9.50 -9.84 -15.21
CA GLU A 83 -9.29 -10.68 -14.04
C GLU A 83 -7.79 -10.77 -13.70
N VAL A 84 -7.49 -10.93 -12.41
CA VAL A 84 -6.15 -11.06 -11.84
C VAL A 84 -6.07 -12.38 -11.08
N PRO A 85 -5.02 -13.21 -11.26
CA PRO A 85 -4.83 -14.40 -10.44
C PRO A 85 -4.79 -14.05 -8.95
N THR A 86 -5.45 -14.84 -8.11
CA THR A 86 -5.56 -14.60 -6.67
C THR A 86 -4.19 -14.50 -5.99
N LEU A 87 -3.22 -15.29 -6.46
CA LEU A 87 -1.84 -15.26 -5.99
C LEU A 87 -1.14 -13.92 -6.25
N SER A 88 -1.54 -13.20 -7.30
CA SER A 88 -1.00 -11.89 -7.66
C SER A 88 -1.60 -10.75 -6.83
N VAL A 89 -2.75 -10.95 -6.19
CA VAL A 89 -3.44 -9.90 -5.42
C VAL A 89 -2.57 -9.38 -4.28
N GLY A 90 -1.92 -10.28 -3.55
CA GLY A 90 -1.02 -9.91 -2.44
C GLY A 90 0.19 -9.12 -2.93
N PHE A 91 0.75 -9.50 -4.08
CA PHE A 91 1.85 -8.76 -4.70
C PHE A 91 1.41 -7.34 -5.08
N ILE A 92 0.32 -7.20 -5.82
CA ILE A 92 -0.19 -5.90 -6.28
C ILE A 92 -0.55 -5.00 -5.09
N ALA A 93 -1.26 -5.51 -4.09
CA ALA A 93 -1.64 -4.73 -2.91
C ALA A 93 -0.40 -4.21 -2.13
N ARG A 94 0.65 -5.04 -2.02
CA ARG A 94 1.91 -4.64 -1.37
C ARG A 94 2.73 -3.67 -2.21
N ALA A 95 2.76 -3.84 -3.54
CA ALA A 95 3.40 -2.90 -4.47
C ALA A 95 2.68 -1.53 -4.48
N MET A 96 1.37 -1.52 -4.23
CA MET A 96 0.58 -0.31 -3.97
C MET A 96 0.89 0.36 -2.62
N GLY A 97 1.78 -0.23 -1.81
CA GLY A 97 2.23 0.31 -0.52
C GLY A 97 1.41 -0.15 0.69
N LEU A 98 0.46 -1.08 0.52
CA LEU A 98 -0.28 -1.63 1.65
C LEU A 98 0.54 -2.71 2.36
N ASN A 99 0.70 -2.56 3.67
CA ASN A 99 1.36 -3.55 4.52
C ASN A 99 0.35 -4.63 4.97
N LEU A 100 0.00 -5.55 4.05
CA LEU A 100 -0.96 -6.63 4.29
C LEU A 100 -0.27 -7.97 4.60
N SER A 101 -0.67 -8.61 5.70
CA SER A 101 -0.36 -10.01 5.98
C SER A 101 -1.08 -10.95 5.01
N ASN A 102 -0.65 -12.21 4.92
CA ASN A 102 -1.30 -13.19 4.05
C ASN A 102 -2.78 -13.38 4.41
N ASP A 103 -3.12 -13.42 5.69
CA ASP A 103 -4.51 -13.48 6.16
C ASP A 103 -5.34 -12.25 5.76
N GLN A 104 -4.71 -11.07 5.75
CA GLN A 104 -5.34 -9.83 5.29
C GLN A 104 -5.55 -9.83 3.77
N VAL A 105 -4.60 -10.38 3.01
CA VAL A 105 -4.75 -10.56 1.55
C VAL A 105 -5.91 -11.52 1.25
N LEU A 106 -6.05 -12.62 1.98
CA LEU A 106 -7.20 -13.53 1.84
C LEU A 106 -8.53 -12.80 2.07
N ARG A 107 -8.61 -11.98 3.12
CA ARG A 107 -9.79 -11.14 3.37
C ARG A 107 -10.05 -10.13 2.25
N LEU A 108 -8.99 -9.56 1.65
CA LEU A 108 -9.12 -8.68 0.48
C LEU A 108 -9.73 -9.40 -0.71
N VAL A 109 -9.28 -10.63 -0.99
CA VAL A 109 -9.84 -11.48 -2.04
C VAL A 109 -11.33 -11.76 -1.77
N GLU A 110 -11.68 -12.17 -0.55
CA GLU A 110 -13.08 -12.42 -0.13
C GLU A 110 -13.99 -11.16 -0.18
N MET A 111 -13.42 -9.96 -0.15
CA MET A 111 -14.16 -8.70 -0.32
C MET A 111 -14.48 -8.41 -1.79
N VAL A 112 -13.68 -8.96 -2.71
CA VAL A 112 -13.75 -8.71 -4.15
C VAL A 112 -14.45 -9.86 -4.90
N GLU A 113 -14.34 -11.11 -4.40
CA GLU A 113 -15.01 -12.27 -4.97
C GLU A 113 -16.53 -12.22 -4.74
N GLU A 114 -17.29 -12.49 -5.81
CA GLU A 114 -18.75 -12.64 -5.75
C GLU A 114 -19.11 -13.99 -5.09
N LYS A 115 -20.03 -13.97 -4.12
CA LYS A 115 -20.30 -15.10 -3.20
C LYS A 115 -20.94 -16.35 -3.82
N GLU A 116 -21.26 -16.35 -5.11
CA GLU A 116 -22.15 -17.38 -5.70
C GLU A 116 -21.46 -18.35 -6.67
N VAL A 117 -20.12 -18.31 -6.79
CA VAL A 117 -19.38 -19.21 -7.69
C VAL A 117 -18.17 -19.81 -6.95
N ALA A 118 -17.83 -21.07 -7.24
CA ALA A 118 -16.58 -21.67 -6.77
C ALA A 118 -15.39 -20.77 -7.14
N SER A 119 -14.45 -20.55 -6.21
CA SER A 119 -13.30 -19.68 -6.41
C SER A 119 -12.57 -20.07 -7.70
N ARG A 120 -12.61 -19.17 -8.70
CA ARG A 120 -12.04 -19.41 -10.04
C ARG A 120 -10.51 -19.30 -10.06
N GLY A 121 -9.91 -19.01 -8.91
CA GLY A 121 -8.49 -18.67 -8.79
C GLY A 121 -8.16 -17.27 -9.28
N CYS A 122 -9.16 -16.47 -9.67
CA CYS A 122 -9.00 -15.12 -10.21
C CYS A 122 -10.02 -14.15 -9.59
N VAL A 123 -9.65 -12.88 -9.48
CA VAL A 123 -10.50 -11.78 -9.01
C VAL A 123 -10.68 -10.72 -10.11
N PRO A 124 -11.86 -10.09 -10.22
CA PRO A 124 -12.06 -9.01 -11.19
C PRO A 124 -11.19 -7.78 -10.87
N VAL A 125 -10.64 -7.15 -11.91
CA VAL A 125 -9.74 -5.98 -11.80
C VAL A 125 -10.47 -4.76 -11.26
N GLU A 126 -11.65 -4.45 -11.79
CA GLU A 126 -12.41 -3.23 -11.45
C GLU A 126 -12.71 -3.13 -9.95
N PRO A 127 -13.30 -4.17 -9.30
CA PRO A 127 -13.60 -4.08 -7.88
C PRO A 127 -12.34 -4.19 -7.03
N LEU A 128 -11.31 -4.93 -7.46
CA LEU A 128 -10.01 -4.96 -6.78
C LEU A 128 -9.35 -3.57 -6.73
N ARG A 129 -9.27 -2.88 -7.89
CA ARG A 129 -8.71 -1.53 -8.00
C ARG A 129 -9.47 -0.56 -7.13
N HIS A 130 -10.81 -0.60 -7.17
CA HIS A 130 -11.64 0.24 -6.33
C HIS A 130 -11.34 0.04 -4.84
N VAL A 131 -11.32 -1.20 -4.36
CA VAL A 131 -11.07 -1.49 -2.94
C VAL A 131 -9.69 -1.01 -2.51
N ILE A 132 -8.64 -1.28 -3.29
CA ILE A 132 -7.26 -0.87 -2.94
C ILE A 132 -7.11 0.65 -2.95
N VAL A 133 -7.60 1.33 -3.98
CA VAL A 133 -7.49 2.80 -4.10
C VAL A 133 -8.28 3.50 -2.98
N GLU A 134 -9.49 3.03 -2.69
CA GLU A 134 -10.27 3.57 -1.57
C GLU A 134 -9.61 3.29 -0.23
N GLY A 135 -8.98 2.12 -0.06
CA GLY A 135 -8.15 1.81 1.09
C GLY A 135 -6.99 2.78 1.29
N LEU A 136 -6.29 3.15 0.21
CA LEU A 136 -5.17 4.09 0.26
C LEU A 136 -5.57 5.53 0.57
N VAL A 137 -6.80 5.92 0.21
CA VAL A 137 -7.31 7.28 0.44
C VAL A 137 -7.99 7.39 1.81
N LYS A 138 -8.80 6.38 2.19
CA LYS A 138 -9.62 6.40 3.40
C LYS A 138 -9.00 5.66 4.58
N GLY A 139 -7.97 4.85 4.37
CA GLY A 139 -7.37 3.98 5.39
C GLY A 139 -8.23 2.77 5.75
N VAL A 140 -9.21 2.41 4.91
CA VAL A 140 -10.11 1.28 5.15
C VAL A 140 -10.47 0.58 3.85
N LEU A 141 -10.25 -0.73 3.79
CA LEU A 141 -10.73 -1.61 2.73
C LEU A 141 -12.14 -2.07 3.09
N THR A 142 -13.08 -1.88 2.18
CA THR A 142 -14.49 -2.27 2.33
C THR A 142 -14.99 -2.90 1.05
N ARG A 143 -16.04 -3.72 1.13
CA ARG A 143 -16.68 -4.25 -0.08
C ARG A 143 -17.17 -3.13 -1.01
N PRO A 144 -16.97 -3.24 -2.34
CA PRO A 144 -17.56 -2.33 -3.32
C PRO A 144 -19.08 -2.22 -3.13
N GLY A 145 -19.61 -1.00 -3.10
CA GLY A 145 -21.05 -0.75 -2.94
C GLY A 145 -21.55 -0.60 -1.50
N LEU A 146 -20.72 -0.78 -0.47
CA LEU A 146 -21.06 -0.38 0.90
C LEU A 146 -20.67 1.08 1.18
N PRO A 147 -21.56 1.91 1.76
CA PRO A 147 -21.22 3.29 2.12
C PRO A 147 -20.19 3.33 3.27
N ALA A 148 -19.31 4.34 3.24
CA ALA A 148 -18.28 4.56 4.25
C ALA A 148 -18.88 4.67 5.68
N PRO A 149 -18.16 4.25 6.73
CA PRO A 149 -18.66 4.30 8.09
C PRO A 149 -18.92 5.74 8.50
N THR A 150 -20.20 6.08 8.72
CA THR A 150 -20.57 7.31 9.39
C THR A 150 -20.44 7.10 10.90
N ASN A 151 -19.85 8.05 11.61
CA ASN A 151 -19.52 7.99 13.04
C ASN A 151 -20.74 7.87 13.99
N ASN A 152 -21.93 7.55 13.50
CA ASN A 152 -23.16 7.56 14.25
C ASN A 152 -23.96 6.29 14.03
N ARG A 153 -23.68 5.27 14.85
CA ARG A 153 -24.63 4.55 15.73
C ARG A 153 -24.09 3.17 16.05
N LYS A 154 -23.96 2.89 17.35
CA LYS A 154 -23.87 1.54 17.91
C LYS A 154 -25.10 0.73 17.47
N ARG A 155 -25.02 0.04 16.33
CA ARG A 155 -25.94 -1.05 15.99
C ARG A 155 -25.15 -2.34 16.17
N ARG A 156 -25.44 -3.07 17.25
CA ARG A 156 -24.94 -4.44 17.46
C ARG A 156 -25.45 -5.29 16.30
N LEU A 157 -24.55 -5.66 15.39
CA LEU A 157 -24.80 -6.69 14.37
C LEU A 157 -24.58 -8.08 15.00
N PRO A 158 -25.30 -9.12 14.54
CA PRO A 158 -25.17 -10.47 15.07
C PRO A 158 -23.75 -11.03 14.88
N ALA A 159 -23.31 -11.87 15.83
CA ALA A 159 -21.93 -12.32 15.99
C ALA A 159 -21.37 -13.27 14.89
N SER A 160 -22.10 -13.48 13.80
CA SER A 160 -21.72 -14.37 12.69
C SER A 160 -21.30 -13.64 11.40
N GLU A 161 -21.26 -12.30 11.39
CA GLU A 161 -20.78 -11.53 10.24
C GLU A 161 -19.28 -11.26 10.35
N ILE A 162 -18.49 -11.87 9.47
CA ILE A 162 -17.07 -11.56 9.24
C ILE A 162 -16.92 -10.04 9.09
N PRO A 163 -15.92 -9.39 9.73
CA PRO A 163 -15.77 -7.94 9.66
C PRO A 163 -15.79 -7.44 8.21
N LEU A 164 -16.80 -6.64 7.86
CA LEU A 164 -17.02 -6.09 6.51
C LEU A 164 -16.01 -5.01 6.09
N GLN A 165 -15.03 -4.75 6.95
CA GLN A 165 -14.07 -3.67 6.81
C GLN A 165 -12.73 -4.06 7.44
N MET A 166 -11.65 -3.66 6.80
CA MET A 166 -10.30 -3.85 7.30
C MET A 166 -9.56 -2.52 7.24
N TYR A 167 -9.09 -2.04 8.39
CA TYR A 167 -8.26 -0.84 8.45
C TYR A 167 -6.89 -1.15 7.86
N VAL A 168 -6.41 -0.24 7.02
CA VAL A 168 -5.12 -0.31 6.36
C VAL A 168 -4.43 1.03 6.44
N SER A 169 -3.12 1.00 6.60
CA SER A 169 -2.29 2.19 6.57
C SER A 169 -1.00 1.87 5.86
N ARG A 170 -0.43 2.88 5.21
CA ARG A 170 0.99 2.86 4.87
C ARG A 170 1.80 3.09 6.13
N ASP A 171 3.00 2.55 6.17
CA ASP A 171 3.94 2.87 7.23
C ASP A 171 4.35 4.34 7.10
N SER A 172 4.28 5.09 8.20
CA SER A 172 4.71 6.49 8.21
C SER A 172 6.23 6.58 8.05
N GLU A 173 6.73 7.70 7.51
CA GLU A 173 8.17 8.04 7.42
C GLU A 173 8.92 7.64 8.70
N LYS A 174 8.40 8.02 9.87
CA LYS A 174 9.01 7.69 11.17
C LYS A 174 9.21 6.18 11.40
N VAL A 175 8.22 5.36 11.05
CA VAL A 175 8.29 3.90 11.20
C VAL A 175 9.33 3.32 10.25
N ILE A 176 9.37 3.84 9.02
CA ILE A 176 10.35 3.43 8.00
C ILE A 176 11.76 3.82 8.43
N TYR A 177 11.94 5.04 8.91
CA TYR A 177 13.20 5.55 9.46
C TYR A 177 13.69 4.71 10.63
N GLU A 178 12.80 4.40 11.59
CA GLU A 178 13.13 3.55 12.74
C GLU A 178 13.56 2.14 12.28
N ALA A 179 12.90 1.56 11.27
CA ALA A 179 13.29 0.28 10.71
C ALA A 179 14.72 0.31 10.13
N PHE A 180 15.08 1.31 9.32
CA PHE A 180 16.45 1.45 8.83
C PHE A 180 17.47 1.70 9.93
N ARG A 181 17.12 2.51 10.93
CA ARG A 181 17.98 2.77 12.08
C ARG A 181 18.31 1.49 12.85
N THR A 182 17.44 0.49 12.88
CA THR A 182 17.76 -0.81 13.52
C THR A 182 18.83 -1.62 12.77
N LEU A 183 19.04 -1.34 11.49
CA LEU A 183 20.07 -1.99 10.66
C LEU A 183 21.43 -1.34 10.85
N ASP A 184 21.45 -0.03 11.07
CA ASP A 184 22.65 0.76 11.33
C ASP A 184 23.01 0.74 12.82
N VAL A 185 23.60 -0.38 13.27
CA VAL A 185 24.01 -0.58 14.67
C VAL A 185 24.98 0.50 15.15
N ALA A 186 25.78 1.06 14.24
CA ALA A 186 26.73 2.13 14.53
C ALA A 186 26.07 3.52 14.55
N ASN A 187 24.79 3.64 14.18
CA ASN A 187 23.99 4.86 14.16
C ASN A 187 24.70 6.01 13.40
N ARG A 188 25.26 5.66 12.24
CA ARG A 188 25.94 6.53 11.28
C ARG A 188 24.98 7.46 10.53
N GLY A 189 23.71 7.06 10.39
CA GLY A 189 22.72 7.81 9.60
C GLY A 189 22.63 7.36 8.14
N TYR A 190 23.37 6.32 7.77
CA TYR A 190 23.40 5.77 6.41
C TYR A 190 23.74 4.27 6.43
N ILE A 191 23.37 3.59 5.35
CA ILE A 191 23.71 2.19 5.08
C ILE A 191 24.51 2.15 3.78
N GLU A 192 25.60 1.39 3.77
CA GLU A 192 26.40 1.22 2.55
C GLU A 192 25.64 0.36 1.53
N SER A 193 25.78 0.66 0.23
CA SER A 193 25.07 -0.10 -0.81
C SER A 193 25.31 -1.61 -0.70
N ASP A 194 26.54 -2.03 -0.39
CA ASP A 194 26.88 -3.45 -0.25
C ASP A 194 26.26 -4.10 1.00
N GLU A 195 26.19 -3.39 2.12
CA GLU A 195 25.46 -3.85 3.31
C GLU A 195 23.98 -4.04 2.95
N LEU A 196 23.41 -3.09 2.22
CA LEU A 196 22.01 -3.14 1.80
C LEU A 196 21.74 -4.30 0.83
N ARG A 197 22.65 -4.58 -0.12
CA ARG A 197 22.59 -5.78 -1.00
C ARG A 197 22.51 -7.06 -0.18
N GLN A 198 23.39 -7.20 0.82
CA GLN A 198 23.44 -8.38 1.67
C GLN A 198 22.14 -8.54 2.48
N LEU A 199 21.60 -7.44 3.00
CA LEU A 199 20.33 -7.44 3.73
C LEU A 199 19.18 -7.94 2.85
N PHE A 200 19.09 -7.51 1.59
CA PHE A 200 18.02 -7.96 0.69
C PHE A 200 18.18 -9.39 0.19
N ARG A 201 19.40 -9.90 0.03
CA ARG A 201 19.65 -11.32 -0.28
C ARG A 201 19.42 -12.26 0.90
N SER A 202 19.51 -11.77 2.13
CA SER A 202 19.37 -12.57 3.35
C SER A 202 17.99 -12.47 4.01
N GLY A 203 16.99 -11.96 3.29
CA GLY A 203 15.60 -11.93 3.72
C GLY A 203 14.91 -13.30 3.64
N LEU A 204 13.70 -13.40 4.22
CA LEU A 204 12.86 -14.60 4.12
C LEU A 204 12.43 -14.90 2.67
N GLU A 205 12.28 -13.84 1.88
CA GLU A 205 12.08 -13.89 0.44
C GLU A 205 13.17 -12.99 -0.17
N PRO A 206 14.26 -13.58 -0.71
CA PRO A 206 15.36 -12.81 -1.24
C PRO A 206 14.93 -12.09 -2.51
N PHE A 207 15.37 -10.85 -2.64
CA PHE A 207 15.21 -10.10 -3.89
C PHE A 207 16.16 -10.66 -4.94
N THR A 208 15.74 -10.60 -6.19
CA THR A 208 16.61 -10.91 -7.33
C THR A 208 17.69 -9.84 -7.48
N ASP A 209 18.82 -10.19 -8.11
CA ASP A 209 19.92 -9.24 -8.31
C ASP A 209 19.48 -8.00 -9.11
N GLU A 210 18.54 -8.16 -10.04
CA GLU A 210 17.96 -7.06 -10.82
C GLU A 210 17.10 -6.13 -9.93
N GLU A 211 16.25 -6.68 -9.07
CA GLU A 211 15.44 -5.90 -8.13
C GLU A 211 16.30 -5.13 -7.13
N ILE A 212 17.36 -5.78 -6.62
CA ILE A 212 18.32 -5.16 -5.70
C ILE A 212 19.00 -3.97 -6.37
N GLU A 213 19.47 -4.14 -7.60
CA GLU A 213 20.24 -3.10 -8.26
C GLU A 213 19.37 -1.94 -8.72
N ASN A 214 18.14 -2.20 -9.18
CA ASN A 214 17.16 -1.16 -9.46
C ASN A 214 16.85 -0.33 -8.21
N MET A 215 16.73 -0.98 -7.05
CA MET A 215 16.41 -0.29 -5.81
C MET A 215 17.63 0.47 -5.24
N ILE A 216 18.85 -0.06 -5.37
CA ILE A 216 20.06 0.69 -4.98
C ILE A 216 20.25 1.90 -5.88
N ALA A 217 20.02 1.77 -7.18
CA ALA A 217 20.09 2.89 -8.11
C ALA A 217 19.06 4.00 -7.77
N ALA A 218 17.92 3.62 -7.19
CA ALA A 218 16.91 4.58 -6.72
C ALA A 218 17.24 5.23 -5.37
N ALA A 219 18.01 4.55 -4.51
CA ALA A 219 18.18 4.93 -3.11
C ALA A 219 19.57 5.48 -2.75
N ALA A 220 20.62 5.00 -3.43
CA ALA A 220 21.99 5.34 -3.12
C ALA A 220 22.42 6.63 -3.82
N ASP A 221 23.17 7.46 -3.10
CA ASP A 221 23.83 8.61 -3.70
C ASP A 221 24.89 8.13 -4.73
N PRO A 222 24.83 8.57 -6.00
CA PRO A 222 25.71 8.07 -7.05
C PRO A 222 27.21 8.34 -6.81
N GLN A 223 27.55 9.34 -5.99
CA GLN A 223 28.94 9.72 -5.75
C GLN A 223 29.55 8.96 -4.58
N SER A 224 28.79 8.75 -3.51
CA SER A 224 29.25 8.12 -2.29
C SER A 224 28.89 6.63 -2.18
N GLY A 225 27.89 6.17 -2.93
CA GLY A 225 27.36 4.80 -2.81
C GLY A 225 26.65 4.54 -1.48
N LEU A 226 26.24 5.60 -0.78
CA LEU A 226 25.59 5.53 0.52
C LEU A 226 24.09 5.76 0.40
N VAL A 227 23.32 5.02 1.19
CA VAL A 227 21.86 5.19 1.32
C VAL A 227 21.57 5.93 2.61
N TYR A 228 21.27 7.21 2.50
CA TYR A 228 20.86 8.05 3.63
C TYR A 228 19.39 7.81 3.94
N TYR A 229 19.12 7.01 4.96
CA TYR A 229 17.76 6.57 5.27
C TYR A 229 16.86 7.66 5.86
N GLY A 230 17.41 8.82 6.22
CA GLY A 230 16.60 10.02 6.51
C GLY A 230 15.77 10.43 5.30
N ASP A 231 16.44 10.73 4.19
CA ASP A 231 15.79 11.18 2.97
C ASP A 231 14.99 10.04 2.32
N PHE A 232 15.55 8.83 2.32
CA PHE A 232 14.89 7.68 1.69
C PHE A 232 13.61 7.26 2.43
N SER A 233 13.51 7.51 3.74
CA SER A 233 12.28 7.19 4.49
C SER A 233 11.08 8.04 4.09
N ASP A 234 11.30 9.30 3.70
CA ASP A 234 10.26 10.20 3.21
C ASP A 234 9.75 9.76 1.84
N VAL A 235 10.69 9.43 0.95
CA VAL A 235 10.41 8.88 -0.39
C VAL A 235 9.51 7.65 -0.28
N LEU A 236 9.89 6.67 0.57
CA LEU A 236 9.12 5.44 0.74
C LEU A 236 7.74 5.64 1.39
N ALA A 237 7.58 6.68 2.23
CA ALA A 237 6.31 6.99 2.87
C ALA A 237 5.33 7.65 1.89
N ASN A 238 5.82 8.55 1.04
CA ASN A 238 5.00 9.48 0.27
C ASN A 238 4.82 9.13 -1.21
N GLU A 239 5.69 8.31 -1.80
CA GLU A 239 5.60 7.88 -3.21
C GLU A 239 4.90 6.53 -3.41
#